data_AF-A0A067FFE2-F1
#
_entry.id   AF-A0A067FFE2-F1
#
_cell.length_a   1.000
_cell.length_b   1.000
_cell.length_c   1.000
_cell.angle_alpha   90.00
_cell.angle_beta   90.00
_cell.angle_gamma   90.00
#
_symmetry.space_group_name_H-M   'P 1'
#
loop_
_entity.id
_entity.type
_entity.pdbx_description
1 polymer ?
#
loop_
_entity_poly.entity_id
_entity_poly.type
_entity_poly.pdbx_seq_one_letter_code
_entity_poly.pdbx_strand_id
1 'polypeptide(L)'
;MDGEFKNLLQVWILTTTCLTYCYYIPSKIPSGTSRLLSLLPIFYLLTILPLKLHTIHLCVFTAFLLVWLTNFKLLLFAFDQGPLSPPPSKLSHFISIACLPIKLKTNNTNPSRKKMQKPLQKSFPIFSRSTLLAIKVVLFVVLLHAYKYKQYLHQKLIIIICMLYIYLLLETVLAVCSALAQAILGLELEPQFNEPYLSTSLQDFWGRRWNLMVTSILHSTVYDPVRRISTRLIDDKWAALPAVLATFAVSGVMHDIIYCYLTRAPPTWEMTSFFVLHGTCLTMELAAKRELTDGRWRLHPAVSCLLLLVFLLMSSLWLFSPPLLRGGVNEKMMREVLTFANLIKNEGIALMKILHEKTIFVFSI
;
A
#
# COMPACT_ATOMS: atom_id res chain seq x y z
N MET A 1 -0.88 12.75 -23.63
CA MET A 1 -1.53 12.75 -22.30
C MET A 1 -3.04 12.55 -22.44
N ASP A 2 -3.67 13.12 -23.47
CA ASP A 2 -5.14 13.05 -23.66
C ASP A 2 -5.72 11.64 -23.80
N GLY A 3 -5.02 10.74 -24.51
CA GLY A 3 -5.44 9.33 -24.63
C GLY A 3 -5.41 8.57 -23.29
N GLU A 4 -4.48 8.90 -22.41
CA GLU A 4 -4.33 8.26 -21.11
C GLU A 4 -5.45 8.68 -20.15
N PHE A 5 -5.82 9.96 -20.16
CA PHE A 5 -6.95 10.45 -19.36
C PHE A 5 -8.26 9.77 -19.77
N LYS A 6 -8.49 9.59 -21.07
CA LYS A 6 -9.64 8.83 -21.58
C LYS A 6 -9.64 7.38 -21.07
N ASN A 7 -8.49 6.70 -21.10
CA ASN A 7 -8.36 5.34 -20.58
C ASN A 7 -8.63 5.28 -19.07
N LEU A 8 -8.10 6.24 -18.30
CA LEU A 8 -8.35 6.37 -16.87
C LEU A 8 -9.84 6.55 -16.58
N LEU A 9 -10.50 7.45 -17.30
CA LEU A 9 -11.95 7.67 -17.16
C LEU A 9 -12.74 6.39 -17.46
N GLN A 10 -12.41 5.68 -18.55
CA GLN A 10 -13.05 4.41 -18.88
C GLN A 10 -12.85 3.35 -17.78
N VAL A 11 -11.65 3.25 -17.21
CA VAL A 11 -11.36 2.31 -16.11
C VAL A 11 -12.25 2.59 -14.91
N TRP A 12 -12.37 3.86 -14.50
CA TRP A 12 -13.17 4.22 -13.32
C TRP A 12 -14.68 4.15 -13.57
N ILE A 13 -15.16 4.43 -14.79
CA ILE A 13 -16.56 4.19 -15.18
C ILE A 13 -16.88 2.69 -15.05
N LEU A 14 -16.07 1.82 -15.66
CA LEU A 14 -16.29 0.37 -15.60
C LEU A 14 -16.19 -0.16 -14.16
N THR A 15 -15.24 0.35 -13.37
CA THR A 15 -15.12 0.02 -11.94
C THR A 15 -16.39 0.38 -11.18
N THR A 16 -16.92 1.59 -11.40
CA THR A 16 -18.16 2.07 -10.77
C THR A 16 -19.35 1.21 -11.15
N THR A 17 -19.47 0.83 -12.43
CA THR A 17 -20.50 -0.10 -12.92
C THR A 17 -20.40 -1.47 -12.24
N CYS A 18 -19.19 -2.04 -12.14
CA CYS A 18 -18.95 -3.32 -11.48
C CYS A 18 -19.36 -3.29 -9.99
N LEU A 19 -19.03 -2.21 -9.28
CA LEU A 19 -19.37 -2.06 -7.87
C LEU A 19 -20.84 -1.75 -7.65
N THR A 20 -21.48 -1.08 -8.60
CA THR A 20 -22.94 -0.88 -8.62
C THR A 20 -23.66 -2.21 -8.78
N TYR A 21 -23.19 -3.07 -9.68
CA TYR A 21 -23.65 -4.45 -9.78
C TYR A 21 -23.50 -5.18 -8.44
N CYS A 22 -22.31 -5.14 -7.82
CA CYS A 22 -22.04 -5.78 -6.53
C CYS A 22 -22.99 -5.33 -5.42
N TYR A 23 -23.32 -4.03 -5.41
CA TYR A 23 -24.20 -3.44 -4.41
C TYR A 23 -25.66 -3.85 -4.57
N TYR A 24 -26.18 -3.99 -5.79
CA TYR A 24 -27.61 -4.27 -6.00
C TYR A 24 -27.96 -5.75 -6.13
N ILE A 25 -27.03 -6.57 -6.63
CA ILE A 25 -27.26 -7.99 -6.92
C ILE A 25 -26.59 -8.90 -5.88
N PRO A 26 -25.25 -9.04 -5.81
CA PRO A 26 -24.59 -9.87 -4.80
C PRO A 26 -24.96 -9.59 -3.34
N SER A 27 -25.28 -8.34 -2.98
CA SER A 27 -25.74 -8.00 -1.61
C SER A 27 -27.03 -8.70 -1.18
N LYS A 28 -27.88 -9.09 -2.12
CA LYS A 28 -29.15 -9.79 -1.88
C LYS A 28 -29.00 -11.32 -1.95
N ILE A 29 -27.87 -11.81 -2.43
CA ILE A 29 -27.58 -13.24 -2.52
C ILE A 29 -27.08 -13.71 -1.15
N PRO A 30 -27.50 -14.88 -0.65
CA PRO A 30 -26.97 -15.46 0.59
C PRO A 30 -25.44 -15.55 0.59
N SER A 31 -24.80 -15.29 1.73
CA SER A 31 -23.36 -15.37 1.85
C SER A 31 -22.83 -16.80 1.67
N GLY A 32 -21.56 -16.89 1.28
CA GLY A 32 -20.89 -18.14 0.94
C GLY A 32 -20.68 -18.28 -0.56
N THR A 33 -20.81 -19.51 -1.04
CA THR A 33 -20.43 -19.90 -2.41
C THR A 33 -21.28 -19.22 -3.48
N SER A 34 -22.60 -19.08 -3.28
CA SER A 34 -23.49 -18.44 -4.25
C SER A 34 -23.13 -16.97 -4.49
N ARG A 35 -22.83 -16.22 -3.42
CA ARG A 35 -22.35 -14.84 -3.56
C ARG A 35 -20.95 -14.77 -4.16
N LEU A 36 -20.06 -15.71 -3.83
CA LEU A 36 -18.74 -15.76 -4.45
C LEU A 36 -18.81 -16.00 -5.97
N LEU A 37 -19.66 -16.93 -6.41
CA LEU A 37 -19.85 -17.24 -7.83
C LEU A 37 -20.36 -16.04 -8.63
N SER A 38 -21.29 -15.25 -8.07
CA SER A 38 -21.77 -14.03 -8.74
C SER A 38 -20.72 -12.92 -8.81
N LEU A 39 -19.69 -12.97 -7.96
CA LEU A 39 -18.56 -12.02 -7.96
C LEU A 39 -17.40 -12.44 -8.88
N LEU A 40 -17.34 -13.69 -9.35
CA LEU A 40 -16.24 -14.16 -10.21
C LEU A 40 -16.02 -13.31 -11.47
N PRO A 41 -17.07 -12.92 -12.24
CA PRO A 41 -16.88 -12.03 -13.39
C PRO A 41 -16.30 -10.67 -13.00
N ILE A 42 -16.67 -10.18 -11.81
CA ILE A 42 -16.20 -8.90 -11.30
C ILE A 42 -14.72 -8.96 -10.92
N PHE A 43 -14.26 -10.04 -10.26
CA PHE A 43 -12.84 -10.23 -9.98
C PHE A 43 -12.00 -10.22 -11.26
N TYR A 44 -12.47 -10.90 -12.31
CA TYR A 44 -11.80 -10.90 -13.60
C TYR A 44 -11.72 -9.49 -14.20
N LEU A 45 -12.85 -8.77 -14.25
CA LEU A 45 -12.91 -7.41 -14.79
C LEU A 45 -11.99 -6.45 -14.02
N LEU A 46 -12.06 -6.42 -12.69
CA LEU A 46 -11.21 -5.57 -11.85
C LEU A 46 -9.72 -5.90 -11.98
N THR A 47 -9.38 -7.15 -12.33
CA THR A 47 -8.01 -7.57 -12.61
C THR A 47 -7.51 -7.05 -13.96
N ILE A 48 -8.31 -7.10 -15.03
CA ILE A 48 -7.84 -6.67 -16.36
C ILE A 48 -7.86 -5.16 -16.56
N LEU A 49 -8.71 -4.41 -15.84
CA LEU A 49 -8.90 -2.97 -16.05
C LEU A 49 -7.61 -2.12 -15.98
N PRO A 50 -6.72 -2.29 -14.98
CA PRO A 50 -5.48 -1.51 -14.91
C PRO A 50 -4.57 -1.68 -16.12
N LEU A 51 -4.67 -2.80 -16.86
CA LEU A 51 -3.84 -3.04 -18.04
C LEU A 51 -4.07 -2.02 -19.16
N LYS A 52 -5.22 -1.33 -19.16
CA LYS A 52 -5.55 -0.25 -20.12
C LYS A 52 -4.72 1.04 -19.93
N LEU A 53 -3.99 1.17 -18.83
CA LEU A 53 -3.21 2.37 -18.50
C LEU A 53 -1.75 2.19 -18.94
N HIS A 54 -1.20 3.14 -19.70
CA HIS A 54 0.18 3.05 -20.21
C HIS A 54 1.22 3.69 -19.29
N THR A 55 0.79 4.63 -18.45
CA THR A 55 1.59 5.29 -17.42
C THR A 55 1.82 4.33 -16.27
N ILE A 56 3.08 4.09 -15.90
CA ILE A 56 3.44 3.14 -14.84
C ILE A 56 2.74 3.50 -13.53
N HIS A 57 2.79 4.77 -13.12
CA HIS A 57 2.24 5.20 -11.83
C HIS A 57 0.73 4.98 -11.76
N LEU A 58 0.00 5.40 -12.79
CA LEU A 58 -1.46 5.24 -12.83
C LEU A 58 -1.83 3.76 -12.90
N CYS A 59 -1.13 2.97 -13.72
CA CYS A 59 -1.33 1.53 -13.85
C CYS A 59 -1.14 0.82 -12.51
N VAL A 60 0.01 1.00 -11.86
CA VAL A 60 0.36 0.31 -10.60
C VAL A 60 -0.51 0.78 -9.45
N PHE A 61 -0.79 2.09 -9.35
CA PHE A 61 -1.68 2.60 -8.31
C PHE A 61 -3.11 2.08 -8.48
N THR A 62 -3.63 2.07 -9.71
CA THR A 62 -4.95 1.50 -10.01
C THR A 62 -4.96 -0.01 -9.75
N ALA A 63 -3.88 -0.73 -10.09
CA ALA A 63 -3.77 -2.16 -9.82
C ALA A 63 -3.77 -2.45 -8.32
N PHE A 64 -3.07 -1.63 -7.52
CA PHE A 64 -3.12 -1.71 -6.07
C PHE A 64 -4.56 -1.53 -5.55
N LEU A 65 -5.27 -0.48 -5.98
CA LEU A 65 -6.64 -0.24 -5.52
C LEU A 65 -7.61 -1.34 -5.96
N LEU A 66 -7.59 -1.76 -7.23
CA LEU A 66 -8.61 -2.67 -7.78
C LEU A 66 -8.26 -4.14 -7.57
N VAL A 67 -7.07 -4.56 -8.02
CA VAL A 67 -6.67 -5.97 -8.03
C VAL A 67 -6.38 -6.47 -6.64
N TRP A 68 -5.84 -5.60 -5.78
CA TRP A 68 -5.56 -5.95 -4.40
C TRP A 68 -6.69 -5.53 -3.46
N LEU A 69 -6.92 -4.23 -3.25
CA LEU A 69 -7.82 -3.79 -2.19
C LEU A 69 -9.27 -4.20 -2.47
N THR A 70 -9.81 -3.81 -3.63
CA THR A 70 -11.22 -4.03 -3.97
C THR A 70 -11.54 -5.52 -4.05
N ASN A 71 -10.75 -6.30 -4.79
CA ASN A 71 -10.97 -7.75 -4.90
C ASN A 71 -10.92 -8.44 -3.53
N PHE A 72 -9.98 -8.10 -2.65
CA PHE A 72 -9.88 -8.73 -1.34
C PHE A 72 -11.05 -8.36 -0.43
N LYS A 73 -11.54 -7.11 -0.49
CA LYS A 73 -12.74 -6.70 0.25
C LYS A 73 -14.00 -7.35 -0.30
N LEU A 74 -14.12 -7.50 -1.61
CA LEU A 74 -15.22 -8.22 -2.25
C LEU A 74 -15.18 -9.72 -1.93
N LEU A 75 -13.98 -10.31 -1.81
CA LEU A 75 -13.82 -11.69 -1.33
C LEU A 75 -14.34 -11.84 0.10
N LEU A 76 -14.00 -10.92 1.00
CA LEU A 76 -14.56 -10.92 2.37
C LEU A 76 -16.08 -10.71 2.36
N PHE A 77 -16.56 -9.81 1.52
CA PHE A 77 -17.99 -9.53 1.34
C PHE A 77 -18.79 -10.76 0.89
N ALA A 78 -18.18 -11.65 0.10
CA ALA A 78 -18.78 -12.92 -0.28
C ALA A 78 -19.19 -13.76 0.95
N PHE A 79 -18.46 -13.64 2.07
CA PHE A 79 -18.62 -14.42 3.30
C PHE A 79 -19.13 -13.59 4.49
N ASP A 80 -19.80 -12.46 4.25
CA ASP A 80 -20.27 -11.52 5.27
C ASP A 80 -19.15 -11.03 6.22
N GLN A 81 -17.96 -10.85 5.68
CA GLN A 81 -16.80 -10.35 6.41
C GLN A 81 -16.30 -9.04 5.81
N GLY A 82 -15.43 -8.37 6.57
CA GLY A 82 -14.74 -7.17 6.11
C GLY A 82 -15.61 -5.91 6.10
N PRO A 83 -15.09 -4.81 5.55
CA PRO A 83 -15.68 -3.48 5.70
C PRO A 83 -16.94 -3.25 4.83
N LEU A 84 -17.25 -4.19 3.94
CA LEU A 84 -18.42 -4.13 3.05
C LEU A 84 -19.62 -4.91 3.60
N SER A 85 -19.49 -5.59 4.74
CA SER A 85 -20.60 -6.32 5.39
C SER A 85 -20.88 -5.76 6.80
N PRO A 86 -22.14 -5.37 7.12
CA PRO A 86 -23.26 -5.25 6.18
C PRO A 86 -23.00 -4.15 5.13
N PRO A 87 -23.65 -4.21 3.94
CA PRO A 87 -23.48 -3.19 2.92
C PRO A 87 -23.90 -1.80 3.45
N PRO A 88 -23.10 -0.75 3.24
CA PRO A 88 -23.45 0.62 3.64
C PRO A 88 -24.76 1.07 2.99
N SER A 89 -25.52 1.95 3.64
CA SER A 89 -26.82 2.41 3.14
C SER A 89 -26.77 3.20 1.82
N LYS A 90 -25.63 3.80 1.48
CA LYS A 90 -25.44 4.56 0.24
C LYS A 90 -24.46 3.86 -0.68
N LEU A 91 -24.80 3.79 -1.96
CA LEU A 91 -23.93 3.24 -3.02
C LEU A 91 -22.56 3.93 -3.05
N SER A 92 -22.50 5.25 -2.88
CA SER A 92 -21.24 6.01 -2.87
C SER A 92 -20.31 5.57 -1.75
N HIS A 93 -20.85 5.27 -0.56
CA HIS A 93 -20.06 4.73 0.55
C HIS A 93 -19.57 3.32 0.24
N PHE A 94 -20.42 2.44 -0.32
CA PHE A 94 -20.00 1.11 -0.74
C PHE A 94 -18.83 1.17 -1.73
N ILE A 95 -18.93 1.99 -2.77
CA ILE A 95 -17.89 2.17 -3.79
C ILE A 95 -16.60 2.72 -3.16
N SER A 96 -16.72 3.75 -2.32
CA SER A 96 -15.58 4.38 -1.67
C SER A 96 -14.86 3.42 -0.73
N ILE A 97 -15.62 2.68 0.10
CA ILE A 97 -15.05 1.68 1.02
C ILE A 97 -14.43 0.53 0.26
N ALA A 98 -14.98 0.13 -0.88
CA ALA A 98 -14.41 -0.93 -1.71
C ALA A 98 -13.04 -0.48 -2.27
N CYS A 99 -13.01 0.66 -2.97
CA CYS A 99 -11.81 1.14 -3.68
C CYS A 99 -10.73 1.74 -2.78
N LEU A 100 -11.11 2.49 -1.74
CA LEU A 100 -10.17 3.29 -0.97
C LEU A 100 -9.75 2.61 0.34
N PRO A 101 -8.56 2.90 0.88
CA PRO A 101 -8.06 2.35 2.14
C PRO A 101 -8.76 2.98 3.36
N ILE A 102 -10.08 2.78 3.48
CA ILE A 102 -10.93 3.33 4.54
C ILE A 102 -11.32 2.21 5.50
N LYS A 103 -11.17 2.46 6.80
CA LYS A 103 -11.88 1.68 7.83
C LYS A 103 -12.96 2.55 8.43
N LEU A 104 -14.20 2.06 8.38
CA LEU A 104 -15.26 2.63 9.19
C LEU A 104 -14.91 2.40 10.66
N LYS A 105 -14.93 3.46 11.47
CA LYS A 105 -14.93 3.35 12.94
C LYS A 105 -16.26 2.73 13.35
N THR A 106 -16.38 1.41 13.26
CA THR A 106 -17.55 0.69 13.79
C THR A 106 -17.41 0.65 15.31
N ASN A 107 -18.35 1.29 16.02
CA ASN A 107 -18.35 1.39 17.50
C ASN A 107 -18.44 0.05 18.26
N ASN A 108 -18.48 -1.10 17.57
CA ASN A 108 -18.67 -2.43 18.16
C ASN A 108 -17.42 -3.33 18.04
N THR A 109 -16.31 -2.97 18.69
CA THR A 109 -15.22 -3.93 18.92
C THR A 109 -14.92 -4.11 20.40
N ASN A 110 -14.97 -5.37 20.82
CA ASN A 110 -14.68 -5.88 22.16
C ASN A 110 -13.45 -5.21 22.81
N PRO A 111 -13.49 -4.92 24.12
CA PRO A 111 -12.41 -4.23 24.83
C PRO A 111 -11.06 -4.98 24.81
N SER A 112 -11.05 -6.29 24.52
CA SER A 112 -9.82 -7.08 24.36
C SER A 112 -9.02 -6.74 23.10
N ARG A 113 -9.67 -6.31 22.00
CA ARG A 113 -9.00 -5.91 20.74
C ARG A 113 -8.43 -4.49 20.81
N LYS A 114 -9.02 -3.61 21.63
CA LYS A 114 -8.53 -2.24 21.90
C LYS A 114 -7.12 -2.21 22.51
N LYS A 115 -6.68 -3.26 23.23
CA LYS A 115 -5.31 -3.35 23.77
C LYS A 115 -4.25 -3.58 22.69
N MET A 116 -4.61 -4.13 21.52
CA MET A 116 -3.66 -4.45 20.44
C MET A 116 -3.63 -3.39 19.32
N GLN A 117 -4.64 -2.50 19.27
CA GLN A 117 -4.86 -1.51 18.21
C GLN A 117 -4.73 -0.04 18.66
N LYS A 118 -4.24 0.26 19.87
CA LYS A 118 -3.67 1.60 20.06
C LYS A 118 -2.46 1.68 19.14
N PRO A 119 -2.42 2.56 18.11
CA PRO A 119 -1.16 2.88 17.50
C PRO A 119 -0.27 3.31 18.66
N LEU A 120 0.87 2.67 18.82
CA LEU A 120 1.90 3.19 19.71
C LEU A 120 2.45 4.45 19.03
N GLN A 121 1.62 5.50 18.95
CA GLN A 121 2.00 6.83 18.57
C GLN A 121 2.69 7.45 19.78
N LYS A 122 3.76 6.80 20.25
CA LYS A 122 4.84 7.52 20.90
C LYS A 122 5.59 8.19 19.76
N SER A 123 5.00 9.25 19.20
CA SER A 123 5.77 10.21 18.43
C SER A 123 6.86 10.70 19.37
N PHE A 124 8.13 10.51 19.00
CA PHE A 124 9.18 11.32 19.60
C PHE A 124 8.76 12.79 19.42
N PRO A 125 8.72 13.60 20.49
CA PRO A 125 8.06 14.90 20.49
C PRO A 125 8.90 16.00 19.83
N ILE A 126 9.60 15.69 18.73
CA ILE A 126 10.55 16.61 18.12
C ILE A 126 9.91 17.40 16.97
N PHE A 127 9.01 16.79 16.19
CA PHE A 127 8.38 17.45 15.03
C PHE A 127 6.88 17.21 14.94
N SER A 128 6.15 18.25 14.53
CA SER A 128 4.73 18.14 14.21
C SER A 128 4.51 17.25 12.97
N ARG A 129 3.32 16.65 12.80
CA ARG A 129 2.99 15.83 11.62
C ARG A 129 3.15 16.59 10.29
N SER A 130 2.79 17.88 10.27
CA SER A 130 2.96 18.72 9.08
C SER A 130 4.44 18.99 8.78
N THR A 131 5.27 19.20 9.79
CA THR A 131 6.73 19.34 9.62
C THR A 131 7.34 18.07 9.06
N LEU A 132 6.97 16.90 9.57
CA LEU A 132 7.46 15.61 9.07
C LEU A 132 7.08 15.39 7.60
N LEU A 133 5.85 15.76 7.22
CA LEU A 133 5.41 15.71 5.83
C LEU A 133 6.24 16.65 4.95
N ALA A 134 6.49 17.88 5.39
CA ALA A 134 7.32 18.84 4.66
C ALA A 134 8.75 18.33 4.45
N ILE A 135 9.37 17.74 5.48
CA ILE A 135 10.70 17.12 5.38
C ILE A 135 10.70 16.01 4.34
N LYS A 136 9.67 15.15 4.32
CA LYS A 136 9.54 14.06 3.33
C LYS A 136 9.37 14.58 1.91
N VAL A 137 8.60 15.65 1.71
CA VAL A 137 8.45 16.30 0.40
C VAL A 137 9.77 16.90 -0.08
N VAL A 138 10.50 17.60 0.80
CA VAL A 138 11.84 18.12 0.49
C VAL A 138 12.79 16.98 0.12
N LEU A 139 12.82 15.91 0.93
CA LEU A 139 13.64 14.73 0.65
C LEU A 139 13.29 14.10 -0.70
N PHE A 140 11.99 14.01 -1.04
CA PHE A 140 11.53 13.51 -2.33
C PHE A 140 12.07 14.35 -3.50
N VAL A 141 12.01 15.69 -3.39
CA VAL A 141 12.56 16.60 -4.40
C VAL A 141 14.08 16.47 -4.51
N VAL A 142 14.80 16.36 -3.38
CA VAL A 142 16.25 16.16 -3.36
C VAL A 142 16.64 14.86 -4.05
N LEU A 143 15.93 13.76 -3.78
CA LEU A 143 16.18 12.47 -4.43
C LEU A 143 15.92 12.51 -5.94
N LEU A 144 14.85 13.19 -6.37
CA LEU A 144 14.58 13.41 -7.79
C LEU A 144 15.69 14.24 -8.46
N HIS A 145 16.21 15.25 -7.76
CA HIS A 145 17.32 16.06 -8.26
C HIS A 145 18.61 15.24 -8.34
N ALA A 146 18.95 14.49 -7.29
CA ALA A 146 20.11 13.59 -7.26
C ALA A 146 20.07 12.57 -8.40
N TYR A 147 18.89 12.02 -8.71
CA TYR A 147 18.72 11.07 -9.81
C TYR A 147 19.06 11.67 -11.19
N LYS A 148 18.96 12.99 -11.39
CA LYS A 148 19.40 13.64 -12.65
C LYS A 148 20.90 13.44 -12.90
N TYR A 149 21.67 13.28 -11.83
CA TYR A 149 23.11 13.05 -11.86
C TYR A 149 23.47 11.55 -11.80
N LYS A 150 22.52 10.64 -12.10
CA LYS A 150 22.74 9.19 -12.02
C LYS A 150 24.00 8.69 -12.74
N GLN A 151 24.43 9.38 -13.81
CA GLN A 151 25.62 9.02 -14.58
C GLN A 151 26.93 9.09 -13.77
N TYR A 152 26.93 9.88 -12.68
CA TYR A 152 28.08 10.03 -11.78
C TYR A 152 27.94 9.18 -10.50
N LEU A 153 26.82 8.48 -10.32
CA LEU A 153 26.51 7.73 -9.09
C LEU A 153 26.81 6.25 -9.29
N HIS A 154 27.35 5.62 -8.25
CA HIS A 154 27.52 4.17 -8.22
C HIS A 154 26.16 3.45 -8.31
N GLN A 155 26.09 2.33 -9.03
CA GLN A 155 24.83 1.61 -9.29
C GLN A 155 24.03 1.26 -8.02
N LYS A 156 24.71 0.80 -6.96
CA LYS A 156 24.05 0.53 -5.66
C LYS A 156 23.39 1.77 -5.05
N LEU A 157 23.99 2.94 -5.20
CA LEU A 157 23.43 4.19 -4.69
C LEU A 157 22.18 4.60 -5.49
N ILE A 158 22.19 4.41 -6.81
CA ILE A 158 21.01 4.64 -7.67
C ILE A 158 19.84 3.77 -7.19
N ILE A 159 20.09 2.50 -6.89
CA ILE A 159 19.07 1.58 -6.39
C ILE A 159 18.50 2.05 -5.05
N ILE A 160 19.36 2.49 -4.12
CA ILE A 160 18.93 3.04 -2.83
C ILE A 160 18.06 4.28 -3.03
N ILE A 161 18.45 5.19 -3.93
CA ILE A 161 17.64 6.36 -4.30
C ILE A 161 16.27 5.92 -4.85
N CYS A 162 16.23 4.92 -5.74
CA CYS A 162 14.98 4.38 -6.27
C CYS A 162 14.07 3.78 -5.18
N MET A 163 14.61 3.05 -4.20
CA MET A 163 13.83 2.49 -3.10
C MET A 163 13.22 3.59 -2.21
N LEU A 164 14.04 4.57 -1.81
CA LEU A 164 13.59 5.70 -1.01
C LEU A 164 12.53 6.50 -1.75
N TYR A 165 12.73 6.70 -3.05
CA TYR A 165 11.74 7.31 -3.92
C TYR A 165 10.41 6.54 -3.91
N ILE A 166 10.42 5.21 -4.11
CA ILE A 166 9.17 4.41 -4.14
C ILE A 166 8.44 4.54 -2.81
N TYR A 167 9.16 4.45 -1.70
CA TYR A 167 8.60 4.62 -0.36
C TYR A 167 7.94 5.99 -0.19
N LEU A 168 8.64 7.09 -0.51
CA LEU A 168 8.12 8.44 -0.37
C LEU A 168 6.96 8.72 -1.33
N LEU A 169 7.02 8.20 -2.56
CA LEU A 169 5.94 8.32 -3.54
C LEU A 169 4.67 7.62 -3.02
N LEU A 170 4.81 6.38 -2.52
CA LEU A 170 3.67 5.62 -2.02
C LEU A 170 3.04 6.31 -0.80
N GLU A 171 3.86 6.80 0.13
CA GLU A 171 3.39 7.53 1.30
C GLU A 171 2.68 8.84 0.92
N THR A 172 3.26 9.63 0.01
CA THR A 172 2.67 10.92 -0.41
C THR A 172 1.37 10.76 -1.19
N VAL A 173 1.31 9.82 -2.13
CA VAL A 173 0.08 9.54 -2.91
C VAL A 173 -1.04 9.09 -2.00
N LEU A 174 -0.78 8.17 -1.06
CA LEU A 174 -1.79 7.69 -0.12
C LEU A 174 -2.23 8.79 0.86
N ALA A 175 -1.32 9.67 1.30
CA ALA A 175 -1.67 10.83 2.12
C ALA A 175 -2.57 11.82 1.37
N VAL A 176 -2.30 12.07 0.08
CA VAL A 176 -3.17 12.93 -0.76
C VAL A 176 -4.54 12.29 -0.95
N CYS A 177 -4.61 10.99 -1.24
CA CYS A 177 -5.89 10.27 -1.32
C CYS A 177 -6.66 10.32 0.00
N SER A 178 -5.97 10.21 1.14
CA SER A 178 -6.54 10.38 2.48
C SER A 178 -7.16 11.77 2.67
N ALA A 179 -6.42 12.82 2.35
CA ALA A 179 -6.90 14.19 2.49
C ALA A 179 -8.11 14.48 1.58
N LEU A 180 -8.07 14.02 0.33
CA LEU A 180 -9.18 14.17 -0.63
C LEU A 180 -10.43 13.42 -0.18
N ALA A 181 -10.28 12.18 0.27
CA ALA A 181 -11.42 11.41 0.77
C ALA A 181 -12.02 12.01 2.05
N GLN A 182 -11.20 12.56 2.94
CA GLN A 182 -11.69 13.30 4.11
C GLN A 182 -12.45 14.57 3.69
N ALA A 183 -11.93 15.34 2.74
CA ALA A 183 -12.55 16.58 2.28
C ALA A 183 -13.86 16.36 1.52
N ILE A 184 -13.94 15.31 0.68
CA ILE A 184 -15.09 15.08 -0.22
C ILE A 184 -16.15 14.20 0.46
N LEU A 185 -15.73 13.19 1.23
CA LEU A 185 -16.63 12.16 1.76
C LEU A 185 -16.78 12.23 3.29
N GLY A 186 -15.99 13.04 3.98
CA GLY A 186 -15.95 13.07 5.45
C GLY A 186 -15.40 11.78 6.06
N LEU A 187 -14.73 10.93 5.27
CA LEU A 187 -14.19 9.65 5.71
C LEU A 187 -12.71 9.79 6.06
N GLU A 188 -12.35 9.48 7.31
CA GLU A 188 -10.96 9.40 7.75
C GLU A 188 -10.32 8.10 7.24
N LEU A 189 -9.22 8.21 6.50
CA LEU A 189 -8.40 7.05 6.14
C LEU A 189 -7.41 6.76 7.26
N GLU A 190 -7.08 5.49 7.44
CA GLU A 190 -6.04 5.11 8.39
C GLU A 190 -4.66 5.55 7.89
N PRO A 191 -3.75 5.95 8.79
CA PRO A 191 -2.37 6.18 8.40
C PRO A 191 -1.80 4.89 7.82
N GLN A 192 -1.26 4.95 6.60
CA GLN A 192 -0.76 3.76 5.91
C GLN A 192 0.66 3.40 6.35
N PHE A 193 1.44 4.38 6.80
CA PHE A 193 2.79 4.19 7.34
C PHE A 193 2.89 4.81 8.73
N ASN A 194 3.71 4.17 9.58
CA ASN A 194 4.04 4.67 10.92
C ASN A 194 5.55 4.58 11.14
N GLU A 195 6.29 5.47 10.48
CA GLU A 195 7.74 5.62 10.62
C GLU A 195 8.48 4.27 10.60
N PRO A 196 8.42 3.53 9.48
CA PRO A 196 8.93 2.16 9.39
C PRO A 196 10.43 2.05 9.65
N TYR A 197 11.19 3.13 9.43
CA TYR A 197 12.63 3.19 9.71
C TYR A 197 12.97 3.21 11.22
N LEU A 198 11.98 3.39 12.11
CA LEU A 198 12.17 3.30 13.56
C LEU A 198 11.84 1.89 14.12
N SER A 199 11.62 0.91 13.24
CA SER A 199 11.30 -0.44 13.66
C SER A 199 12.48 -1.10 14.35
N THR A 200 12.24 -1.79 15.47
CA THR A 200 13.28 -2.54 16.18
C THR A 200 13.21 -4.05 15.90
N SER A 201 12.22 -4.52 15.15
CA SER A 201 12.06 -5.94 14.81
C SER A 201 11.22 -6.13 13.54
N LEU A 202 11.30 -7.29 12.87
CA LEU A 202 10.51 -7.57 11.65
C LEU A 202 9.03 -7.56 11.97
N GLN A 203 8.66 -8.05 13.16
CA GLN A 203 7.27 -8.03 13.64
C GLN A 203 6.72 -6.60 13.73
N ASP A 204 7.52 -5.66 14.26
CA ASP A 204 7.11 -4.27 14.38
C ASP A 204 7.04 -3.59 13.00
N PHE A 205 8.03 -3.87 12.13
CA PHE A 205 8.08 -3.35 10.77
C PHE A 205 6.84 -3.75 9.95
N TRP A 206 6.63 -5.06 9.73
CA TRP A 206 5.55 -5.57 8.88
C TRP A 206 4.18 -5.51 9.54
N GLY A 207 4.10 -5.65 10.86
CA GLY A 207 2.84 -5.72 11.58
C GLY A 207 2.25 -4.37 11.94
N ARG A 208 3.08 -3.34 12.15
CA ARG A 208 2.64 -2.08 12.80
C ARG A 208 3.08 -0.79 12.12
N ARG A 209 3.99 -0.86 11.14
CA ARG A 209 4.62 0.36 10.59
C ARG A 209 4.64 0.44 9.08
N TRP A 210 4.74 -0.68 8.39
CA TRP A 210 4.75 -0.75 6.94
C TRP A 210 3.38 -1.12 6.37
N ASN A 211 2.84 -0.27 5.49
CA ASN A 211 1.61 -0.49 4.73
C ASN A 211 0.48 -1.15 5.56
N LEU A 212 0.02 -0.43 6.59
CA LEU A 212 -0.99 -0.89 7.55
C LEU A 212 -2.31 -1.29 6.90
N MET A 213 -2.61 -0.73 5.72
CA MET A 213 -3.72 -1.20 4.91
C MET A 213 -3.50 -2.66 4.55
N VAL A 214 -2.45 -2.97 3.76
CA VAL A 214 -2.17 -4.32 3.27
C VAL A 214 -2.11 -5.32 4.41
N THR A 215 -1.46 -4.95 5.52
CA THR A 215 -1.43 -5.78 6.73
C THR A 215 -2.84 -6.06 7.24
N SER A 216 -3.72 -5.06 7.31
CA SER A 216 -5.09 -5.25 7.75
C SER A 216 -5.92 -6.13 6.81
N ILE A 217 -5.82 -5.96 5.48
CA ILE A 217 -6.63 -6.78 4.56
C ILE A 217 -6.17 -8.23 4.59
N LEU A 218 -4.85 -8.45 4.53
CA LEU A 218 -4.25 -9.79 4.59
C LEU A 218 -4.54 -10.47 5.93
N HIS A 219 -4.60 -9.71 7.02
CA HIS A 219 -4.97 -10.25 8.31
C HIS A 219 -6.37 -10.87 8.26
N SER A 220 -7.35 -10.16 7.69
CA SER A 220 -8.71 -10.66 7.56
C SER A 220 -8.89 -11.74 6.49
N THR A 221 -8.19 -11.64 5.36
CA THR A 221 -8.37 -12.57 4.23
C THR A 221 -7.56 -13.85 4.33
N VAL A 222 -6.38 -13.81 4.95
CA VAL A 222 -5.44 -14.93 4.97
C VAL A 222 -5.11 -15.34 6.41
N TYR A 223 -4.61 -14.43 7.23
CA TYR A 223 -4.11 -14.76 8.56
C TYR A 223 -5.19 -15.37 9.46
N ASP A 224 -6.34 -14.71 9.61
CA ASP A 224 -7.43 -15.15 10.49
C ASP A 224 -8.03 -16.50 10.04
N PRO A 225 -8.36 -16.72 8.75
CA PRO A 225 -8.77 -18.03 8.26
C PRO A 225 -7.72 -19.12 8.47
N VAL A 226 -6.45 -18.88 8.08
CA VAL A 226 -5.40 -19.89 8.19
C VAL A 226 -5.12 -20.21 9.65
N ARG A 227 -5.04 -19.21 10.54
CA ARG A 227 -4.86 -19.44 11.97
C ARG A 227 -5.98 -20.29 12.55
N ARG A 228 -7.25 -20.00 12.20
CA ARG A 228 -8.40 -20.80 12.67
C ARG A 228 -8.34 -22.25 12.21
N ILE A 229 -7.84 -22.52 11.01
CA ILE A 229 -7.63 -23.88 10.51
C ILE A 229 -6.45 -24.52 11.27
N SER A 230 -5.34 -23.81 11.42
CA SER A 230 -4.14 -24.31 12.10
C SER A 230 -4.37 -24.61 13.57
N THR A 231 -5.19 -23.86 14.29
CA THR A 231 -5.55 -24.16 15.70
C THR A 231 -6.31 -25.48 15.86
N ARG A 232 -6.87 -26.04 14.79
CA ARG A 232 -7.51 -27.36 14.80
C ARG A 232 -6.52 -28.51 14.60
N LEU A 233 -5.34 -28.21 14.06
CA LEU A 233 -4.33 -29.20 13.67
C LEU A 233 -3.09 -29.17 14.58
N ILE A 234 -2.79 -28.01 15.17
CA ILE A 234 -1.58 -27.75 15.94
C ILE A 234 -1.99 -26.94 17.19
N ASP A 235 -1.23 -27.06 18.27
CA ASP A 235 -1.36 -26.21 19.46
C ASP A 235 -1.53 -24.73 19.11
N ASP A 236 -2.40 -24.03 19.85
CA ASP A 236 -2.68 -22.60 19.65
C ASP A 236 -1.41 -21.74 19.74
N LYS A 237 -0.41 -22.23 20.49
CA LYS A 237 0.93 -21.64 20.56
C LYS A 237 1.57 -21.54 19.17
N TRP A 238 1.52 -22.58 18.36
CA TRP A 238 2.22 -22.66 17.08
C TRP A 238 1.34 -22.31 15.88
N ALA A 239 0.01 -22.28 16.06
CA ALA A 239 -0.96 -21.96 15.00
C ALA A 239 -0.74 -20.60 14.32
N ALA A 240 -0.03 -19.66 14.97
CA ALA A 240 0.33 -18.37 14.37
C ALA A 240 1.40 -18.48 13.27
N LEU A 241 2.33 -19.44 13.36
CA LEU A 241 3.44 -19.57 12.41
C LEU A 241 2.98 -19.88 10.97
N PRO A 242 2.16 -20.92 10.71
CA PRO A 242 1.66 -21.18 9.36
C PRO A 242 0.80 -20.03 8.84
N ALA A 243 0.05 -19.33 9.72
CA ALA A 243 -0.73 -18.17 9.33
C ALA A 243 0.16 -16.99 8.86
N VAL A 244 1.29 -16.74 9.53
CA VAL A 244 2.28 -15.76 9.07
C VAL A 244 2.87 -16.16 7.72
N LEU A 245 3.35 -17.40 7.57
CA LEU A 245 3.95 -17.86 6.32
C LEU A 245 2.97 -17.77 5.14
N ALA A 246 1.72 -18.23 5.32
CA ALA A 246 0.68 -18.12 4.31
C ALA A 246 0.38 -16.65 3.96
N THR A 247 0.35 -15.77 4.95
CA THR A 247 0.14 -14.33 4.74
C THR A 247 1.25 -13.71 3.89
N PHE A 248 2.51 -14.02 4.19
CA PHE A 248 3.64 -13.54 3.40
C PHE A 248 3.70 -14.16 2.01
N ALA A 249 3.34 -15.43 1.85
CA ALA A 249 3.25 -16.08 0.54
C ALA A 249 2.20 -15.38 -0.36
N VAL A 250 0.98 -15.17 0.16
CA VAL A 250 -0.07 -14.43 -0.59
C VAL A 250 0.36 -13.00 -0.87
N SER A 251 1.01 -12.32 0.08
CA SER A 251 1.57 -10.98 -0.16
C SER A 251 2.62 -11.00 -1.27
N GLY A 252 3.50 -12.00 -1.28
CA GLY A 252 4.51 -12.20 -2.31
C GLY A 252 3.92 -12.37 -3.71
N VAL A 253 2.92 -13.24 -3.84
CA VAL A 253 2.20 -13.45 -5.11
C VAL A 253 1.53 -12.17 -5.58
N MET A 254 0.90 -11.41 -4.67
CA MET A 254 0.31 -10.12 -5.02
C MET A 254 1.35 -9.10 -5.48
N HIS A 255 2.55 -9.09 -4.89
CA HIS A 255 3.63 -8.25 -5.38
C HIS A 255 4.15 -8.69 -6.74
N ASP A 256 4.30 -10.00 -7.01
CA ASP A 256 4.64 -10.47 -8.36
C ASP A 256 3.58 -10.03 -9.39
N ILE A 257 2.29 -10.11 -9.04
CA ILE A 257 1.19 -9.60 -9.89
C ILE A 257 1.36 -8.10 -10.14
N ILE A 258 1.61 -7.28 -9.11
CA ILE A 258 1.88 -5.84 -9.27
C ILE A 258 3.13 -5.60 -10.14
N TYR A 259 4.17 -6.42 -10.00
CA TYR A 259 5.35 -6.36 -10.83
C TYR A 259 5.06 -6.73 -12.28
N CYS A 260 4.09 -7.61 -12.56
CA CYS A 260 3.61 -7.85 -13.93
C CYS A 260 2.96 -6.59 -14.53
N TYR A 261 2.15 -5.84 -13.77
CA TYR A 261 1.60 -4.55 -14.24
C TYR A 261 2.68 -3.50 -14.49
N LEU A 262 3.70 -3.49 -13.62
CA LEU A 262 4.82 -2.56 -13.65
C LEU A 262 5.76 -2.80 -14.84
N THR A 263 6.18 -4.06 -15.02
CA THR A 263 7.17 -4.48 -16.02
C THR A 263 6.54 -4.86 -17.36
N ARG A 264 5.24 -5.20 -17.38
CA ARG A 264 4.54 -5.82 -18.51
C ARG A 264 5.18 -7.14 -18.98
N ALA A 265 5.82 -7.85 -18.04
CA ALA A 265 6.48 -9.14 -18.24
C ALA A 265 5.85 -10.21 -17.32
N PRO A 266 6.02 -11.50 -17.61
CA PRO A 266 5.60 -12.58 -16.72
C PRO A 266 6.32 -12.52 -15.36
N PRO A 267 5.74 -13.09 -14.29
CA PRO A 267 6.30 -13.02 -12.94
C PRO A 267 7.62 -13.80 -12.86
N THR A 268 8.64 -13.19 -12.25
CA THR A 268 9.95 -13.84 -12.01
C THR A 268 10.02 -14.60 -10.69
N TRP A 269 8.99 -14.47 -9.84
CA TRP A 269 8.90 -15.07 -8.50
C TRP A 269 9.93 -14.53 -7.49
N GLU A 270 10.70 -13.51 -7.87
CA GLU A 270 11.68 -12.86 -6.99
C GLU A 270 10.98 -12.09 -5.86
N MET A 271 9.80 -11.50 -6.12
CA MET A 271 9.02 -10.86 -5.06
C MET A 271 8.42 -11.88 -4.11
N THR A 272 7.84 -12.97 -4.62
CA THR A 272 7.39 -14.06 -3.76
C THR A 272 8.52 -14.59 -2.88
N SER A 273 9.72 -14.78 -3.45
CA SER A 273 10.90 -15.19 -2.70
C SER A 273 11.29 -14.19 -1.60
N PHE A 274 11.25 -12.89 -1.91
CA PHE A 274 11.50 -11.82 -0.91
C PHE A 274 10.52 -11.90 0.27
N PHE A 275 9.22 -12.00 0.00
CA PHE A 275 8.23 -12.05 1.06
C PHE A 275 8.29 -13.37 1.83
N VAL A 276 8.50 -14.52 1.19
CA VAL A 276 8.65 -15.81 1.88
C VAL A 276 9.88 -15.82 2.79
N LEU A 277 11.00 -15.24 2.34
CA LEU A 277 12.19 -15.05 3.18
C LEU A 277 11.86 -14.19 4.41
N HIS A 278 11.21 -13.05 4.23
CA HIS A 278 10.84 -12.16 5.34
C HIS A 278 9.83 -12.81 6.29
N GLY A 279 8.87 -13.56 5.76
CA GLY A 279 7.90 -14.33 6.54
C GLY A 279 8.58 -15.41 7.37
N THR A 280 9.57 -16.09 6.79
CA THR A 280 10.38 -17.11 7.48
C THR A 280 11.24 -16.49 8.58
N CYS A 281 11.93 -15.38 8.30
CA CYS A 281 12.70 -14.67 9.32
C CYS A 281 11.78 -14.14 10.44
N LEU A 282 10.57 -13.68 10.11
CA LEU A 282 9.59 -13.26 11.10
C LEU A 282 9.07 -14.43 11.95
N THR A 283 8.78 -15.59 11.36
CA THR A 283 8.36 -16.76 12.15
C THR A 283 9.48 -17.27 13.05
N MET A 284 10.72 -17.26 12.58
CA MET A 284 11.90 -17.52 13.41
C MET A 284 12.04 -16.51 14.54
N GLU A 285 11.86 -15.20 14.27
CA GLU A 285 11.86 -14.16 15.29
C GLU A 285 10.76 -14.40 16.34
N LEU A 286 9.56 -14.80 15.91
CA LEU A 286 8.44 -15.09 16.81
C LEU A 286 8.70 -16.34 17.66
N ALA A 287 9.27 -17.41 17.08
CA ALA A 287 9.63 -18.62 17.80
C ALA A 287 10.76 -18.33 18.81
N ALA A 288 11.82 -17.64 18.39
CA ALA A 288 12.91 -17.19 19.25
C ALA A 288 12.40 -16.31 20.40
N LYS A 289 11.51 -15.36 20.12
CA LYS A 289 10.89 -14.51 21.15
C LYS A 289 10.07 -15.29 22.17
N ARG A 290 9.53 -16.45 21.81
CA ARG A 290 8.71 -17.29 22.67
C ARG A 290 9.53 -18.28 23.48
N GLU A 291 10.53 -18.90 22.87
CA GLU A 291 11.36 -19.93 23.50
C GLU A 291 12.56 -19.34 24.27
N LEU A 292 13.18 -18.27 23.75
CA LEU A 292 14.43 -17.72 24.29
C LEU A 292 14.21 -16.51 25.20
N THR A 293 12.99 -15.96 25.24
CA THR A 293 12.73 -14.68 25.92
C THR A 293 11.83 -14.85 27.14
N ASP A 294 12.34 -15.50 28.18
CA ASP A 294 11.90 -15.32 29.57
C ASP A 294 12.25 -13.92 30.13
N GLY A 295 12.29 -12.89 29.27
CA GLY A 295 12.62 -11.51 29.61
C GLY A 295 14.11 -11.16 29.70
N ARG A 296 15.03 -12.12 29.56
CA ARG A 296 16.47 -11.90 29.86
C ARG A 296 17.34 -11.41 28.69
N TRP A 297 16.98 -11.71 27.43
CA TRP A 297 17.77 -11.33 26.27
C TRP A 297 17.03 -10.29 25.43
N ARG A 298 17.33 -9.01 25.66
CA ARG A 298 16.84 -7.90 24.82
C ARG A 298 18.02 -7.12 24.28
N LEU A 299 18.20 -7.17 22.96
CA LEU A 299 19.17 -6.31 22.28
C LEU A 299 18.78 -4.85 22.47
N HIS A 300 19.79 -3.98 22.55
CA HIS A 300 19.56 -2.54 22.62
C HIS A 300 18.75 -2.08 21.38
N PRO A 301 17.70 -1.24 21.54
CA PRO A 301 16.81 -0.86 20.45
C PRO A 301 17.53 -0.31 19.22
N ALA A 302 18.59 0.48 19.41
CA ALA A 302 19.37 1.04 18.31
C ALA A 302 20.12 -0.03 17.51
N VAL A 303 20.69 -1.03 18.17
CA VAL A 303 21.40 -2.14 17.51
C VAL A 303 20.40 -2.99 16.73
N SER A 304 19.25 -3.30 17.34
CA SER A 304 18.17 -4.05 16.68
C SER A 304 17.61 -3.32 15.46
N CYS A 305 17.43 -2.00 15.57
CA CYS A 305 17.02 -1.14 14.46
C CYS A 305 18.05 -1.15 13.32
N LEU A 306 19.34 -0.96 13.62
CA LEU A 306 20.39 -1.00 12.62
C LEU A 306 20.47 -2.35 11.91
N LEU A 307 20.47 -3.45 12.66
CA LEU A 307 20.48 -4.81 12.11
C LEU A 307 19.28 -5.05 11.19
N LEU A 308 18.10 -4.60 11.60
CA LEU A 308 16.90 -4.69 10.78
C LEU A 308 17.03 -3.87 9.49
N LEU A 309 17.49 -2.62 9.57
CA LEU A 309 17.66 -1.76 8.40
C LEU A 309 18.68 -2.35 7.41
N VAL A 310 19.79 -2.91 7.92
CA VAL A 310 20.78 -3.61 7.09
C VAL A 310 20.16 -4.84 6.44
N PHE A 311 19.41 -5.66 7.20
CA PHE A 311 18.72 -6.84 6.66
C PHE A 311 17.73 -6.44 5.55
N LEU A 312 16.87 -5.45 5.80
CA LEU A 312 15.90 -4.93 4.84
C LEU A 312 16.60 -4.39 3.59
N LEU A 313 17.68 -3.64 3.74
CA LEU A 313 18.44 -3.10 2.62
C LEU A 313 19.06 -4.22 1.79
N MET A 314 19.73 -5.17 2.42
CA MET A 314 20.41 -6.27 1.73
C MET A 314 19.43 -7.19 1.00
N SER A 315 18.33 -7.57 1.64
CA SER A 315 17.30 -8.40 1.01
C SER A 315 16.60 -7.65 -0.13
N SER A 316 16.40 -6.33 0.00
CA SER A 316 15.80 -5.51 -1.06
C SER A 316 16.76 -5.31 -2.24
N LEU A 317 18.05 -5.16 -2.00
CA LEU A 317 19.05 -5.11 -3.07
C LEU A 317 19.11 -6.43 -3.84
N TRP A 318 18.97 -7.55 -3.14
CA TRP A 318 19.06 -8.88 -3.72
C TRP A 318 17.81 -9.29 -4.51
N LEU A 319 16.62 -9.18 -3.92
CA LEU A 319 15.39 -9.76 -4.49
C LEU A 319 14.38 -8.72 -4.97
N PHE A 320 14.33 -7.53 -4.35
CA PHE A 320 13.36 -6.50 -4.72
C PHE A 320 13.80 -5.67 -5.94
N SER A 321 15.10 -5.36 -6.03
CA SER A 321 15.63 -4.42 -7.02
C SER A 321 15.81 -4.98 -8.44
N PRO A 322 16.29 -6.22 -8.64
CA PRO A 322 16.61 -6.70 -9.98
C PRO A 322 15.46 -6.62 -11.00
N PRO A 323 14.21 -6.96 -10.66
CA PRO A 323 13.09 -6.80 -11.59
C PRO A 323 12.87 -5.36 -12.06
N LEU A 324 13.12 -4.37 -11.19
CA LEU A 324 12.99 -2.93 -11.52
C LEU A 324 14.06 -2.47 -12.52
N LEU A 325 15.23 -3.11 -12.50
CA LEU A 325 16.38 -2.70 -13.31
C LEU A 325 16.40 -3.38 -14.67
N ARG A 326 16.02 -4.67 -14.77
CA ARG A 326 16.13 -5.47 -16.00
C ARG A 326 15.39 -4.88 -17.20
N GLY A 327 14.29 -4.17 -16.98
CA GLY A 327 13.47 -3.59 -18.05
C GLY A 327 13.58 -2.07 -18.22
N GLY A 328 14.53 -1.40 -17.56
CA GLY A 328 14.59 0.07 -17.54
C GLY A 328 13.34 0.74 -16.94
N VAL A 329 12.57 -0.02 -16.14
CA VAL A 329 11.32 0.41 -15.52
C VAL A 329 11.59 1.55 -14.56
N ASN A 330 12.67 1.46 -13.78
CA ASN A 330 13.14 2.54 -12.91
C ASN A 330 13.32 3.85 -13.69
N GLU A 331 13.88 3.81 -14.90
CA GLU A 331 14.06 5.00 -15.72
C GLU A 331 12.74 5.56 -16.24
N LYS A 332 11.84 4.69 -16.71
CA LYS A 332 10.52 5.11 -17.16
C LYS A 332 9.73 5.75 -16.02
N MET A 333 9.77 5.16 -14.83
CA MET A 333 9.15 5.71 -13.62
C MET A 333 9.72 7.10 -13.29
N MET A 334 11.05 7.27 -13.31
CA MET A 334 11.65 8.59 -13.07
C MET A 334 11.28 9.63 -14.13
N ARG A 335 11.25 9.24 -15.40
CA ARG A 335 10.84 10.13 -16.48
C ARG A 335 9.40 10.61 -16.30
N GLU A 336 8.48 9.72 -15.96
CA GLU A 336 7.06 10.08 -15.75
C GLU A 336 6.91 11.14 -14.64
N VAL A 337 7.58 10.96 -13.50
CA VAL A 337 7.50 11.94 -12.40
C VAL A 337 8.19 13.26 -12.73
N LEU A 338 9.35 13.23 -13.37
CA LEU A 338 10.04 14.45 -13.79
C LEU A 338 9.19 15.25 -14.78
N THR A 339 8.52 14.58 -15.73
CA THR A 339 7.57 15.22 -16.65
C THR A 339 6.40 15.84 -15.90
N PHE A 340 5.80 15.13 -14.95
CA PHE A 340 4.71 15.64 -14.13
C PHE A 340 5.14 16.85 -13.28
N ALA A 341 6.31 16.79 -12.65
CA ALA A 341 6.86 17.89 -11.86
C ALA A 341 7.14 19.14 -12.73
N ASN A 342 7.65 18.94 -13.94
CA ASN A 342 7.85 20.04 -14.89
C ASN A 342 6.52 20.66 -15.35
N LEU A 343 5.48 19.85 -15.55
CA LEU A 343 4.14 20.33 -15.88
C LEU A 343 3.59 21.21 -14.76
N ILE A 344 3.65 20.76 -13.51
CA ILE A 344 3.25 21.57 -12.34
C ILE A 344 4.06 22.87 -12.27
N LYS A 345 5.37 22.80 -12.49
CA LYS A 345 6.23 23.98 -12.48
C LYS A 345 5.79 24.99 -13.56
N ASN A 346 5.54 24.53 -14.77
CA ASN A 346 5.16 25.39 -15.90
C ASN A 346 3.79 26.03 -15.69
N GLU A 347 2.79 25.25 -15.27
CA GLU A 347 1.45 25.74 -14.93
C GLU A 347 1.49 26.72 -13.76
N GLY A 348 2.28 26.44 -12.72
CA GLY A 348 2.47 27.35 -11.59
C GLY A 348 3.10 28.68 -12.00
N ILE A 349 4.09 28.66 -12.89
CA ILE A 349 4.69 29.87 -13.45
C ILE A 349 3.66 30.65 -14.29
N ALA A 350 2.86 29.96 -15.11
CA ALA A 350 1.81 30.59 -15.91
C ALA A 350 0.75 31.27 -15.02
N LEU A 351 0.32 30.59 -13.95
CA LEU A 351 -0.62 31.14 -12.98
C LEU A 351 -0.04 32.37 -12.27
N MET A 352 1.24 32.33 -11.86
CA MET A 352 1.90 33.48 -11.23
C MET A 352 2.02 34.67 -12.19
N LYS A 353 2.27 34.44 -13.49
CA LYS A 353 2.27 35.51 -14.50
C LYS A 353 0.90 36.14 -14.65
N ILE A 354 -0.17 35.34 -14.74
CA ILE A 354 -1.56 35.82 -14.81
C ILE A 354 -1.93 36.63 -13.56
N LEU A 355 -1.55 36.15 -12.37
CA LEU A 355 -1.79 36.85 -11.11
C LEU A 355 -1.01 38.17 -11.04
N HIS A 356 0.24 38.19 -11.50
CA HIS A 356 1.06 39.40 -11.53
C HIS A 356 0.50 40.46 -12.50
N GLU A 357 0.09 40.06 -13.71
CA GLU A 357 -0.56 40.94 -14.68
C GLU A 357 -1.88 41.52 -14.13
N LYS A 358 -2.71 40.70 -13.48
CA LYS A 358 -3.94 41.17 -12.83
C LYS A 358 -3.68 42.10 -11.65
N THR A 359 -2.60 41.90 -10.90
CA THR A 359 -2.23 42.76 -9.76
C THR A 359 -1.75 44.13 -10.27
N ILE A 360 -0.96 44.18 -11.33
CA ILE A 360 -0.54 45.45 -11.98
C ILE A 360 -1.76 46.23 -12.50
N PHE A 361 -2.77 45.54 -13.03
CA PHE A 361 -3.99 46.17 -13.55
C PHE A 361 -4.85 46.79 -12.44
N VAL A 362 -4.85 46.21 -11.22
CA VAL A 362 -5.59 46.72 -10.06
C VAL A 362 -4.89 47.93 -9.41
N PHE A 363 -3.57 48.06 -9.56
CA PHE A 363 -2.81 49.22 -9.04
C PHE A 363 -2.59 50.34 -10.07
N SER A 364 -3.08 50.19 -11.30
CA SER A 364 -3.02 51.22 -12.35
C SER A 364 -4.37 51.93 -12.61
N ILE A 365 -5.35 51.72 -11.72
CA ILE A 365 -6.61 52.47 -11.62
C ILE A 365 -6.53 53.30 -10.35
#